data_AF-A0A1A8GH63-F1
#
_entry.id   AF-A0A1A8GH63-F1
#
_cell.length_a   1.000
_cell.length_b   1.000
_cell.length_c   1.000
_cell.angle_alpha   90.00
_cell.angle_beta   90.00
_cell.angle_gamma   90.00
#
_symmetry.space_group_name_H-M   'P 1'
#
loop_
_entity.id
_entity.type
_entity.pdbx_description
1 polymer ?
#
loop_
_entity_poly.entity_id
_entity_poly.type
_entity_poly.pdbx_seq_one_letter_code
_entity_poly.pdbx_strand_id
1 'polypeptide(L)' 'VLIVSCNIQVSPAASLDKLKDDWERYMEECKQNNSQNRPSTGLVCNRTFGNYACWPDGLPNSTASVACPWYLP' A
#
# COMPACT_ATOMS: atom_id res chain seq x y z
N VAL A 1 -16.11 -7.54 -47.83
CA VAL A 1 -15.82 -6.78 -46.58
C VAL A 1 -15.30 -7.78 -45.57
N LEU A 2 -14.02 -7.71 -45.20
CA LEU A 2 -13.43 -8.59 -44.19
C LEU A 2 -13.70 -7.97 -42.81
N ILE A 3 -14.55 -8.62 -42.03
CA ILE A 3 -14.87 -8.21 -40.65
C ILE A 3 -13.85 -8.87 -39.73
N VAL A 4 -12.88 -8.09 -39.27
CA VAL A 4 -11.93 -8.52 -38.25
C VAL A 4 -12.62 -8.41 -36.90
N SER A 5 -13.12 -9.53 -36.38
CA SER A 5 -13.68 -9.61 -35.03
C SER A 5 -12.54 -9.79 -34.02
N CYS A 6 -12.21 -8.72 -33.30
CA CYS A 6 -11.27 -8.79 -32.19
C CYS A 6 -12.04 -9.17 -30.91
N ASN A 7 -11.75 -10.34 -30.34
CA ASN A 7 -12.25 -10.70 -29.01
C ASN A 7 -11.40 -9.96 -27.98
N ILE A 8 -11.88 -8.82 -27.48
CA ILE A 8 -11.26 -8.17 -26.32
C ILE A 8 -11.56 -9.06 -25.11
N GLN A 9 -10.62 -9.91 -24.73
CA GLN A 9 -10.63 -10.55 -23.42
C GLN A 9 -10.28 -9.47 -22.41
N VAL A 10 -11.31 -8.82 -21.86
CA VAL A 10 -11.16 -7.99 -20.67
C VAL A 10 -10.85 -8.95 -19.53
N SER A 11 -9.57 -9.03 -19.15
CA SER A 11 -9.19 -9.63 -17.87
C SER A 11 -10.01 -8.95 -16.77
N PRO A 12 -10.50 -9.66 -15.74
CA PRO A 12 -11.20 -9.04 -14.63
C PRO A 12 -10.18 -8.27 -13.78
N ALA A 13 -9.67 -7.16 -14.31
CA ALA A 13 -8.97 -6.18 -13.53
C ALA A 13 -9.94 -5.69 -12.46
N ALA A 14 -9.53 -5.72 -11.19
CA ALA A 14 -10.24 -4.97 -10.17
C ALA A 14 -10.47 -3.55 -10.71
N SER A 15 -11.69 -3.03 -10.55
CA SER A 15 -11.97 -1.67 -11.01
C SER A 15 -11.00 -0.71 -10.33
N LEU A 16 -10.63 0.36 -11.04
CA LEU A 16 -9.78 1.41 -10.48
C LEU A 16 -10.37 1.97 -9.18
N ASP A 17 -11.71 2.05 -9.11
CA ASP A 17 -12.43 2.47 -7.91
C ASP A 17 -12.18 1.52 -6.73
N LYS A 18 -12.28 0.20 -6.95
CA LYS A 18 -12.01 -0.77 -5.89
C LYS A 18 -10.55 -0.68 -5.42
N LEU A 19 -9.60 -0.55 -6.34
CA LEU A 19 -8.18 -0.40 -6.00
C LEU A 19 -7.95 0.86 -5.15
N LYS A 20 -8.64 1.95 -5.48
CA LYS A 20 -8.58 3.20 -4.73
C LYS A 20 -9.18 3.03 -3.33
N ASP A 21 -10.36 2.43 -3.21
CA ASP A 21 -11.02 2.18 -1.91
C ASP A 21 -10.16 1.27 -1.00
N ASP A 22 -9.52 0.26 -1.59
CA ASP A 22 -8.61 -0.65 -0.90
C ASP A 22 -7.32 0.08 -0.45
N TRP A 23 -6.75 0.96 -1.28
CA TRP A 23 -5.61 1.80 -0.91
C TRP A 23 -5.95 2.78 0.22
N GLU A 24 -7.12 3.42 0.17
CA GLU A 24 -7.57 4.34 1.23
C GLU A 24 -7.73 3.61 2.57
N ARG A 25 -8.30 2.39 2.55
CA ARG A 25 -8.42 1.56 3.75
C ARG A 25 -7.06 1.15 4.31
N TYR A 26 -6.10 0.76 3.46
CA TYR A 26 -4.73 0.47 3.89
C TYR A 26 -4.05 1.68 4.55
N MET A 27 -4.24 2.87 3.98
CA MET A 27 -3.71 4.11 4.54
C MET A 27 -4.26 4.38 5.95
N GLU A 28 -5.57 4.25 6.14
CA GLU A 28 -6.21 4.51 7.45
C GLU A 28 -5.80 3.47 8.51
N GLU A 29 -5.72 2.19 8.13
CA GLU A 29 -5.16 1.14 9.00
C GLU A 29 -3.74 1.48 9.44
N CYS A 30 -2.90 1.96 8.52
CA CYS A 30 -1.52 2.37 8.84
C CYS A 30 -1.48 3.54 9.83
N LYS A 31 -2.28 4.59 9.61
CA LYS A 31 -2.35 5.75 10.51
C LYS A 31 -2.83 5.35 11.90
N GLN A 32 -3.87 4.54 11.97
CA GLN A 32 -4.43 4.05 13.22
C GLN A 32 -3.38 3.24 14.00
N ASN A 33 -2.75 2.26 13.35
CA ASN A 33 -1.71 1.42 13.96
C ASN A 33 -0.50 2.26 14.42
N ASN A 34 -0.07 3.24 13.63
CA ASN A 34 1.03 4.11 14.01
C ASN A 34 0.71 4.98 15.23
N SER A 35 -0.54 5.44 15.37
CA SER A 35 -0.97 6.24 16.53
C SER A 35 -1.14 5.43 17.81
N GLN A 36 -1.51 4.15 17.71
CA GLN A 36 -1.72 3.28 18.87
C GLN A 36 -0.40 2.71 19.41
N ASN A 37 0.61 2.61 18.57
CA ASN A 37 1.88 2.02 18.95
C ASN A 37 2.68 2.94 19.87
N ARG A 38 3.35 2.35 20.87
CA ARG A 38 4.19 3.08 21.81
C ARG A 38 5.33 3.80 21.08
N PRO A 39 5.66 5.05 21.47
CA PRO A 39 6.83 5.75 20.95
C PRO A 39 8.13 4.96 21.21
N SER A 40 9.04 4.99 20.24
CA SER A 40 10.37 4.39 20.40
C SER A 40 11.18 5.12 21.46
N THR A 41 11.97 4.36 22.23
CA THR A 41 12.77 4.88 23.36
C THR A 41 14.15 5.41 22.94
N GLY A 42 14.41 5.56 21.64
CA GLY A 42 15.71 5.96 21.09
C GLY A 42 15.58 6.72 19.77
N LEU A 43 16.72 7.10 19.19
CA LEU A 43 16.76 7.75 17.89
C LEU A 43 16.31 6.77 16.80
N VAL A 44 15.23 7.12 16.10
CA VAL A 44 14.65 6.34 15.01
C VAL A 44 14.28 7.25 13.84
N CYS A 45 14.19 6.68 12.65
CA CYS A 45 13.38 7.25 11.58
C CYS A 45 11.91 6.94 11.92
N ASN A 46 11.09 7.97 12.11
CA ASN A 46 9.71 7.79 12.55
C ASN A 46 8.88 6.98 11.55
N ARG A 47 8.05 6.07 12.08
CA ARG A 47 6.99 5.39 11.35
C ARG A 47 6.11 6.39 10.58
N THR A 48 5.73 6.03 9.36
CA THR A 48 4.91 6.90 8.51
C THR A 48 4.22 6.11 7.41
N PHE A 49 3.16 6.67 6.84
CA PHE A 49 2.60 6.17 5.58
C PHE A 49 3.27 6.92 4.42
N GLY A 50 4.04 6.20 3.61
CA GLY A 50 4.81 6.79 2.50
C GLY A 50 4.03 6.91 1.18
N ASN A 51 2.69 7.05 1.24
CA ASN A 51 1.76 7.03 0.11
C ASN A 51 1.72 5.72 -0.72
N TYR A 52 2.49 4.72 -0.32
CA TYR A 52 2.53 3.40 -0.93
C TYR A 52 2.45 2.30 0.13
N ALA A 53 3.45 2.23 1.02
CA ALA A 53 3.49 1.25 2.10
C ALA A 53 3.49 1.92 3.49
N CYS A 54 3.09 1.14 4.49
CA CYS A 54 3.18 1.53 5.89
C CYS A 54 4.57 1.21 6.44
N TRP A 55 5.32 2.24 6.82
CA TRP A 55 6.67 2.10 7.34
C TRP A 55 6.68 2.10 8.88
N PRO A 56 7.33 1.13 9.54
CA PRO A 56 7.56 1.16 10.98
C PRO A 56 8.71 2.12 11.34
N ASP A 57 8.99 2.24 12.64
CA ASP A 57 10.19 2.96 13.07
C ASP A 57 11.45 2.24 12.53
N GLY A 58 12.33 2.99 11.86
CA GLY A 58 13.58 2.47 11.30
C GLY A 58 14.77 2.79 12.20
N LEU A 59 15.70 1.85 12.33
CA LEU A 59 16.97 2.11 13.01
C LEU A 59 17.89 2.95 12.11
N PRO A 60 18.62 3.94 12.67
CA PRO A 60 19.62 4.68 11.92
C PRO A 60 20.67 3.75 11.30
N ASN A 61 21.18 4.10 10.12
CA ASN A 61 22.19 3.32 9.39
C ASN A 61 21.77 1.87 9.07
N SER A 62 20.47 1.63 8.91
CA SER A 62 19.91 0.32 8.54
C SER A 62 18.95 0.44 7.35
N THR A 63 18.58 -0.69 6.77
CA THR A 63 17.53 -0.77 5.74
C THR A 63 16.26 -1.33 6.37
N ALA A 64 15.18 -0.54 6.34
CA ALA A 64 13.85 -1.03 6.68
C ALA A 64 13.25 -1.77 5.48
N SER A 65 12.52 -2.85 5.75
CA SER A 65 11.75 -3.59 4.74
C SER A 65 10.35 -3.88 5.27
N VAL A 66 9.36 -3.85 4.39
CA VAL A 66 7.97 -4.13 4.71
C VAL A 66 7.41 -5.12 3.69
N ALA A 67 6.39 -5.87 4.07
CA ALA A 67 5.67 -6.71 3.12
C ALA A 67 4.98 -5.84 2.07
N CYS A 68 4.75 -6.42 0.88
CA CYS A 68 3.94 -5.77 -0.14
C CYS A 68 2.55 -5.41 0.43
N PRO A 69 2.04 -4.19 0.18
CA PRO A 69 0.72 -3.79 0.65
C PRO A 69 -0.39 -4.71 0.14
N TRP A 70 -1.39 -4.97 0.99
CA TRP A 70 -2.46 -5.92 0.67
C TRP A 70 -3.45 -5.40 -0.39
N TYR A 71 -3.46 -4.09 -0.67
CA TYR A 71 -4.35 -3.48 -1.68
C TYR A 71 -3.89 -3.72 -3.13
N LEU A 72 -2.70 -4.29 -3.34
CA LEU A 72 -2.18 -4.53 -4.69
C LEU A 72 -3.04 -5.57 -5.44
N PRO A 73 -3.27 -5.37 -6.75
CA PRO A 73 -4.10 -6.25 -7.57
C PRO A 73 -3.46 -7.60 -7.88
#